data_AF-A0A955U8J4-F1
#
_entry.id   AF-A0A955U8J4-F1
#
_cell.length_a   1.000
_cell.length_b   1.000
_cell.length_c   1.000
_cell.angle_alpha   90.00
_cell.angle_beta   90.00
_cell.angle_gamma   90.00
#
_symmetry.space_group_name_H-M   'P 1'
#
loop_
_entity.id
_entity.type
_entity.pdbx_description
1 polymer ?
#
loop_
_entity_poly.entity_id
_entity_poly.type
_entity_poly.pdbx_seq_one_letter_code
_entity_poly.pdbx_strand_id
1 'polypeptide(L)'
;MPHDHGFSRLTFSRHHSFRSVSNFLGGLFLLLWLFPSNALAGEVTLAWNPPSAEYGGFIIAYGTSSGSYTQTQDVGTQAIYTVTSLNPGQTYYFAVKAYDSARKNESPYSNQVSVTLSSVAARPAPPKNLQVY
;
A
#
# COMPACT_ATOMS: atom_id res chain seq x y z
N MET A 1 -33.43 13.11 60.74
CA MET A 1 -32.47 13.59 59.71
C MET A 1 -31.09 13.03 60.05
N PRO A 2 -30.29 12.65 59.04
CA PRO A 2 -29.63 11.35 58.99
C PRO A 2 -28.10 11.42 59.12
N HIS A 3 -27.46 10.29 59.40
CA HIS A 3 -26.06 10.03 59.02
C HIS A 3 -26.00 8.68 58.33
N ASP A 4 -25.66 8.72 57.04
CA ASP A 4 -25.62 7.62 56.10
C ASP A 4 -24.23 6.96 56.09
N HIS A 5 -24.22 5.62 56.01
CA HIS A 5 -23.03 4.78 55.98
C HIS A 5 -22.66 4.44 54.54
N GLY A 6 -21.41 4.71 54.17
CA GLY A 6 -20.90 4.46 52.83
C GLY A 6 -20.75 2.97 52.48
N PHE A 7 -20.82 2.70 51.17
CA PHE A 7 -20.11 1.58 50.55
C PHE A 7 -19.54 2.03 49.21
N SER A 8 -18.21 2.10 49.16
CA SER A 8 -17.41 2.41 47.99
C SER A 8 -17.43 1.26 46.98
N ARG A 9 -17.80 1.56 45.73
CA ARG A 9 -17.56 0.67 44.57
C ARG A 9 -16.49 1.28 43.69
N LEU A 10 -15.30 0.69 43.67
CA LEU A 10 -14.24 0.98 42.71
C LEU A 10 -14.17 -0.16 41.70
N THR A 11 -14.47 0.11 40.42
CA THR A 11 -13.93 -0.66 39.29
C THR A 11 -13.63 0.26 38.12
N PHE A 12 -12.35 0.62 38.05
CA PHE A 12 -11.48 0.86 36.90
C PHE A 12 -12.15 1.05 35.51
N SER A 13 -12.38 2.31 35.11
CA SER A 13 -12.57 2.67 33.71
C SER A 13 -11.22 3.02 33.09
N ARG A 14 -10.66 2.12 32.28
CA ARG A 14 -9.46 2.36 31.48
C ARG A 14 -9.84 3.12 30.22
N HIS A 15 -9.97 4.43 30.33
CA HIS A 15 -9.97 5.31 29.16
C HIS A 15 -8.52 5.60 28.75
N HIS A 16 -8.08 5.09 27.60
CA HIS A 16 -6.97 5.70 26.89
C HIS A 16 -7.47 7.03 26.31
N SER A 17 -7.25 8.11 27.07
CA SER A 17 -7.40 9.48 26.61
C SER A 17 -6.30 9.75 25.59
N PHE A 18 -6.66 9.81 24.30
CA PHE A 18 -5.80 10.36 23.26
C PHE A 18 -5.80 11.88 23.43
N ARG A 19 -4.80 12.38 24.17
CA ARG A 19 -4.48 13.82 24.20
C ARG A 19 -3.55 14.12 23.04
N SER A 20 -3.98 14.94 22.09
CA SER A 20 -3.09 15.94 21.50
C SER A 20 -3.81 17.04 20.71
N VAL A 21 -3.65 18.25 21.28
CA VAL A 21 -3.46 19.58 20.67
C VAL A 21 -4.56 20.12 19.74
N SER A 22 -5.42 20.97 20.32
CA SER A 22 -6.22 21.98 19.62
C SER A 22 -5.47 23.32 19.65
N ASN A 23 -4.89 23.73 18.51
CA ASN A 23 -4.42 25.10 18.31
C ASN A 23 -5.22 25.76 17.17
N PHE A 24 -5.92 26.85 17.51
CA PHE A 24 -6.68 27.72 16.61
C PHE A 24 -5.79 28.79 15.96
N LEU A 25 -6.19 29.26 14.77
CA LEU A 25 -6.01 30.59 14.13
C LEU A 25 -5.49 30.53 12.68
N GLY A 26 -6.29 30.99 11.71
CA GLY A 26 -5.78 31.51 10.43
C GLY A 26 -6.50 31.03 9.15
N GLY A 27 -7.71 31.51 8.88
CA GLY A 27 -8.35 31.34 7.58
C GLY A 27 -7.63 32.13 6.48
N LEU A 28 -6.71 31.48 5.75
CA LEU A 28 -6.34 31.73 4.34
C LEU A 28 -5.40 30.64 3.75
N PHE A 29 -5.18 29.52 4.43
CA PHE A 29 -4.22 28.48 3.98
C PHE A 29 -4.86 27.08 3.85
N LEU A 30 -6.11 27.01 3.39
CA LEU A 30 -6.84 25.74 3.25
C LEU A 30 -7.57 25.64 1.90
N LEU A 31 -6.88 25.96 0.80
CA LEU A 31 -7.40 25.72 -0.56
C LEU A 31 -6.35 25.09 -1.50
N LEU A 32 -5.28 24.53 -0.92
CA LEU A 32 -4.15 23.91 -1.63
C LEU A 32 -4.00 22.42 -1.27
N TRP A 33 -5.10 21.73 -0.95
CA TRP A 33 -5.07 20.32 -0.52
C TRP A 33 -6.03 19.37 -1.27
N LEU A 34 -6.65 19.76 -2.39
CA LEU A 34 -7.33 18.79 -3.29
C LEU A 34 -7.30 19.26 -4.75
N PHE A 35 -6.12 19.31 -5.35
CA PHE A 35 -6.07 18.94 -6.76
C PHE A 35 -5.81 17.44 -6.79
N PRO A 36 -6.83 16.58 -6.99
CA PRO A 36 -6.53 15.21 -7.35
C PRO A 36 -5.74 15.28 -8.67
N SER A 37 -4.45 15.01 -8.60
CA SER A 37 -3.70 14.70 -9.80
C SER A 37 -4.35 13.45 -10.39
N ASN A 38 -4.89 13.56 -11.59
CA ASN A 38 -5.20 12.39 -12.40
C ASN A 38 -3.86 11.76 -12.78
N ALA A 39 -3.24 11.08 -11.81
CA ALA A 39 -2.05 10.29 -12.06
C ALA A 39 -2.48 9.10 -12.90
N LEU A 40 -1.91 8.98 -14.10
CA LEU A 40 -1.97 7.73 -14.85
C LEU A 40 -1.28 6.67 -13.98
N ALA A 41 -2.06 5.83 -13.31
CA ALA A 41 -1.54 4.73 -12.53
C ALA A 41 -1.17 3.58 -13.46
N GLY A 42 0.06 3.11 -13.39
CA GLY A 42 0.44 1.84 -13.98
C GLY A 42 -0.04 0.67 -13.12
N GLU A 43 -0.13 -0.49 -13.76
CA GLU A 43 -0.45 -1.75 -13.12
C GLU A 43 0.51 -2.85 -13.59
N VAL A 44 0.77 -3.81 -12.70
CA VAL A 44 1.60 -4.98 -12.98
C VAL A 44 0.87 -6.22 -12.46
N THR A 45 0.57 -7.14 -13.36
CA THR A 45 0.06 -8.47 -12.99
C THR A 45 1.21 -9.42 -12.74
N LEU A 46 1.24 -9.98 -11.54
CA LEU A 46 2.21 -10.97 -11.09
C LEU A 46 1.53 -12.33 -10.99
N ALA A 47 2.21 -13.38 -11.42
CA ALA A 47 1.79 -14.76 -11.25
C ALA A 47 2.97 -15.59 -10.74
N TRP A 48 2.71 -16.54 -9.87
CA TRP A 48 3.72 -17.43 -9.29
C TRP A 48 3.16 -18.83 -9.05
N ASN A 49 4.06 -19.78 -8.85
CA ASN A 49 3.70 -21.15 -8.53
C ASN A 49 3.72 -21.33 -7.00
N PRO A 50 2.62 -21.78 -6.38
CA PRO A 50 2.60 -22.13 -4.96
C PRO A 50 3.65 -23.20 -4.62
N PRO A 51 4.18 -23.20 -3.38
CA PRO A 51 5.07 -24.26 -2.92
C PRO A 51 4.30 -25.58 -2.76
N SER A 52 5.03 -26.71 -2.78
CA SER A 52 4.45 -28.04 -2.58
C SER A 52 4.13 -28.36 -1.11
N ALA A 53 4.73 -27.62 -0.18
CA ALA A 53 4.45 -27.73 1.26
C ALA A 53 3.20 -26.92 1.63
N GLU A 54 2.61 -27.20 2.79
CA GLU A 54 1.46 -26.45 3.32
C GLU A 54 1.74 -24.95 3.46
N TYR A 55 0.77 -24.12 3.07
CA TYR A 55 0.82 -22.66 3.16
C TYR A 55 -0.56 -22.08 3.50
N GLY A 56 -0.57 -20.95 4.19
CA GLY A 56 -1.76 -20.17 4.52
C GLY A 56 -2.07 -19.08 3.49
N GLY A 57 -1.06 -18.59 2.77
CA GLY A 57 -1.21 -17.56 1.74
C GLY A 57 0.11 -16.88 1.39
N PHE A 58 0.00 -15.76 0.67
CA PHE A 58 1.12 -15.05 0.07
C PHE A 58 1.08 -13.56 0.40
N ILE A 59 2.28 -12.97 0.51
CA ILE A 59 2.50 -11.54 0.59
C ILE A 59 3.41 -11.13 -0.56
N ILE A 60 2.95 -10.18 -1.37
CA ILE A 60 3.77 -9.50 -2.37
C ILE A 60 4.51 -8.39 -1.65
N ALA A 61 5.83 -8.32 -1.83
CA ALA A 61 6.66 -7.22 -1.36
C ALA A 61 7.28 -6.53 -2.57
N TYR A 62 7.22 -5.20 -2.60
CA TYR A 62 7.74 -4.42 -3.73
C TYR A 62 8.28 -3.06 -3.33
N GLY A 63 9.14 -2.52 -4.19
CA GLY A 63 9.77 -1.21 -3.98
C GLY A 63 10.46 -0.71 -5.25
N THR A 64 11.03 0.47 -5.19
CA THR A 64 11.69 1.12 -6.33
C THR A 64 13.21 0.87 -6.39
N SER A 65 13.75 0.11 -5.43
CA SER A 65 15.16 -0.26 -5.37
C SER A 65 15.32 -1.76 -5.18
N SER A 66 16.31 -2.33 -5.86
CA SER A 66 16.59 -3.77 -5.84
C SER A 66 16.88 -4.24 -4.41
N GLY A 67 16.03 -5.14 -3.91
CA GLY A 67 16.18 -5.79 -2.61
C GLY A 67 15.66 -4.96 -1.44
N SER A 68 15.16 -3.75 -1.71
CA SER A 68 14.49 -2.90 -0.73
C SER A 68 13.01 -2.80 -1.05
N TYR A 69 12.21 -3.58 -0.32
CA TYR A 69 10.77 -3.61 -0.47
C TYR A 69 10.13 -2.71 0.59
N THR A 70 9.63 -1.56 0.17
CA THR A 70 9.00 -0.56 1.06
C THR A 70 7.49 -0.74 1.17
N GLN A 71 6.89 -1.52 0.28
CA GLN A 71 5.47 -1.82 0.25
C GLN A 71 5.24 -3.33 0.33
N THR A 72 4.15 -3.71 1.00
CA THR A 72 3.72 -5.11 1.09
C THR A 72 2.22 -5.20 0.93
N GLN A 73 1.76 -6.21 0.20
CA GLN A 73 0.35 -6.49 -0.03
C GLN A 73 0.07 -7.97 0.25
N ASP A 74 -0.81 -8.24 1.22
CA ASP A 74 -1.33 -9.58 1.46
C ASP A 74 -2.38 -9.89 0.39
N VAL A 75 -2.22 -11.02 -0.29
CA VAL A 75 -3.07 -11.47 -1.40
C VAL A 75 -3.78 -12.79 -1.09
N GLY A 76 -3.67 -13.27 0.16
CA GLY A 76 -4.27 -14.53 0.58
C GLY A 76 -3.71 -15.71 -0.23
N THR A 77 -4.58 -16.63 -0.63
CA THR A 77 -4.20 -17.84 -1.37
C THR A 77 -4.12 -17.66 -2.89
N GLN A 78 -4.27 -16.42 -3.38
CA GLN A 78 -4.20 -16.13 -4.81
C GLN A 78 -2.78 -16.37 -5.32
N ALA A 79 -2.64 -17.04 -6.47
CA ALA A 79 -1.36 -17.26 -7.15
C ALA A 79 -1.14 -16.28 -8.32
N ILE A 80 -2.10 -15.38 -8.54
CA ILE A 80 -2.06 -14.30 -9.51
C ILE A 80 -2.67 -13.06 -8.88
N TYR A 81 -2.04 -11.90 -9.06
CA TYR A 81 -2.52 -10.64 -8.51
C TYR A 81 -2.04 -9.44 -9.32
N THR A 82 -2.87 -8.42 -9.45
CA THR A 82 -2.52 -7.16 -10.12
C THR A 82 -2.25 -6.08 -9.09
N VAL A 83 -1.00 -5.63 -9.02
CA VAL A 83 -0.62 -4.45 -8.24
C VAL A 83 -0.94 -3.22 -9.08
N THR A 84 -1.83 -2.36 -8.58
CA THR A 84 -2.26 -1.13 -9.25
C THR A 84 -1.66 0.10 -8.57
N SER A 85 -2.01 1.30 -9.04
CA SER A 85 -1.57 2.57 -8.44
C SER A 85 -0.04 2.77 -8.44
N LEU A 86 0.65 2.16 -9.40
CA LEU A 86 2.10 2.29 -9.55
C LEU A 86 2.43 3.55 -10.37
N ASN A 87 3.53 4.22 -10.03
CA ASN A 87 3.94 5.43 -10.72
C ASN A 87 4.56 5.07 -12.09
N PRO A 88 4.07 5.66 -13.20
CA PRO A 88 4.64 5.44 -14.51
C PRO A 88 6.02 6.11 -14.62
N GLY A 89 6.89 5.60 -15.48
CA GLY A 89 8.28 6.03 -15.63
C GLY A 89 9.22 5.48 -14.54
N GLN A 90 8.71 4.69 -13.60
CA GLN A 90 9.47 4.13 -12.49
C GLN A 90 9.73 2.63 -12.69
N THR A 91 10.93 2.19 -12.31
CA THR A 91 11.23 0.75 -12.16
C THR A 91 10.82 0.28 -10.78
N TYR A 92 10.04 -0.79 -10.75
CA TYR A 92 9.65 -1.50 -9.54
C TYR A 92 10.28 -2.89 -9.51
N TYR A 93 10.60 -3.33 -8.30
CA TYR A 93 11.13 -4.65 -7.99
C TYR A 93 10.12 -5.38 -7.10
N PHE A 94 9.76 -6.60 -7.48
CA PHE A 94 8.74 -7.41 -6.81
C PHE A 94 9.34 -8.74 -6.38
N ALA A 95 8.93 -9.20 -5.22
CA ALA A 95 9.12 -10.56 -4.76
C ALA A 95 7.89 -11.02 -3.98
N VAL A 96 7.72 -12.34 -3.86
CA VAL A 96 6.60 -12.94 -3.12
C VAL A 96 7.18 -13.81 -2.01
N LYS A 97 6.52 -13.82 -0.85
CA LYS A 97 6.79 -14.80 0.21
C LYS A 97 5.49 -15.47 0.64
N ALA A 98 5.59 -16.70 1.10
CA ALA A 98 4.46 -17.44 1.66
C ALA A 98 4.44 -17.29 3.20
N TYR A 99 3.27 -17.44 3.80
CA TYR A 99 3.12 -17.59 5.25
C TYR A 99 2.32 -18.87 5.56
N ASP A 100 2.49 -19.41 6.77
CA ASP A 100 1.74 -20.58 7.23
C ASP A 100 0.28 -20.24 7.60
N SER A 101 -0.60 -21.23 7.70
CA SER A 101 -2.04 -20.99 8.00
C SER A 101 -2.27 -20.30 9.35
N ALA A 102 -1.29 -20.33 10.25
CA ALA A 102 -1.32 -19.65 11.54
C ALA A 102 -0.77 -18.20 11.49
N ARG A 103 -0.21 -17.76 10.36
CA ARG A 103 0.53 -16.49 10.16
C ARG A 103 1.64 -16.26 11.19
N LYS A 104 2.29 -17.33 11.65
CA LYS A 104 3.40 -17.26 12.61
C LYS A 104 4.75 -17.38 11.94
N ASN A 105 4.82 -18.06 10.81
CA ASN A 105 6.04 -18.27 10.06
C ASN A 105 5.87 -17.77 8.63
N GLU A 106 6.92 -17.15 8.10
CA GLU A 106 7.03 -16.70 6.72
C GLU A 106 8.21 -17.38 6.05
N SER A 107 8.09 -17.66 4.75
CA SER A 107 9.21 -18.13 3.94
C SER A 107 10.19 -16.99 3.64
N PRO A 108 11.41 -17.32 3.19
CA PRO A 108 12.22 -16.37 2.42
C PRO A 108 11.45 -15.84 1.20
N TYR A 109 11.91 -14.69 0.68
CA TYR A 109 11.40 -14.17 -0.58
C TYR A 109 11.74 -15.09 -1.76
N SER A 110 10.87 -15.07 -2.76
CA SER A 110 11.13 -15.64 -4.08
C SER A 110 12.32 -14.96 -4.77
N ASN A 111 12.65 -15.43 -5.97
CA ASN A 111 13.43 -14.61 -6.88
C ASN A 111 12.73 -13.26 -7.11
N GLN A 112 13.53 -12.22 -7.26
CA GLN A 112 13.04 -10.90 -7.57
C GLN A 112 12.81 -10.76 -9.07
N VAL A 113 11.77 -10.02 -9.43
CA VAL A 113 11.51 -9.57 -10.80
C VAL A 113 11.44 -8.05 -10.84
N SER A 114 11.88 -7.43 -11.93
CA SER A 114 11.83 -5.98 -12.10
C SER A 114 11.00 -5.60 -13.32
N VAL A 115 10.17 -4.57 -13.19
CA VAL A 115 9.35 -4.03 -14.28
C VAL A 115 9.49 -2.52 -14.31
N THR A 116 9.80 -1.97 -15.47
CA THR A 116 9.78 -0.53 -15.72
C THR A 116 8.46 -0.16 -16.37
N LEU A 117 7.65 0.64 -15.68
CA LEU A 117 6.39 1.13 -16.23
C LEU A 117 6.69 2.25 -17.21
N SER A 118 6.24 2.11 -18.45
CA SER A 118 6.42 3.18 -19.44
C SER A 118 5.59 4.39 -19.04
N SER A 119 6.21 5.58 -19.06
CA SER A 119 5.45 6.83 -19.00
C SER A 119 4.70 6.97 -20.31
N VAL A 120 3.36 6.88 -20.26
CA VAL A 120 2.52 7.21 -21.41
C VAL A 120 2.67 8.71 -21.61
N ALA A 121 3.59 9.12 -22.48
CA ALA A 121 3.64 10.49 -22.97
C ALA A 121 2.32 10.74 -23.71
N ALA A 122 1.41 11.47 -23.06
CA ALA A 122 0.14 11.86 -23.65
C ALA A 122 0.42 12.82 -24.82
N ARG A 123 0.52 12.27 -26.04
CA ARG A 123 0.15 12.82 -27.37
C ARG A 123 1.05 12.20 -28.46
N PRO A 124 0.49 11.62 -29.53
CA PRO A 124 1.28 11.25 -30.70
C PRO A 124 2.00 12.48 -31.25
N ALA A 125 3.29 12.37 -31.54
CA ALA A 125 3.99 13.42 -32.28
C ALA A 125 3.28 13.64 -33.64
N PRO A 126 3.07 14.88 -34.09
CA PRO A 126 2.47 15.12 -35.40
C PRO A 126 3.33 14.44 -36.49
N PRO A 127 2.71 13.89 -37.54
CA PRO A 127 3.44 13.26 -38.64
C PRO A 127 4.41 14.27 -39.26
N LYS A 128 5.65 13.85 -39.48
CA LYS A 128 6.66 14.64 -40.20
C LYS A 128 6.58 14.30 -41.70
N ASN A 129 6.93 15.25 -42.56
CA ASN A 129 6.98 15.10 -44.03
C ASN A 129 5.62 14.92 -44.72
N LEU A 130 4.67 15.82 -44.47
CA LEU A 130 3.48 15.94 -45.32
C LEU A 130 3.90 16.47 -46.71
N GLN A 131 3.65 15.72 -47.76
CA GLN A 131 3.93 16.09 -49.16
C GLN A 131 2.63 15.94 -49.97
N VAL A 132 2.42 16.84 -50.94
CA VAL A 132 1.35 16.73 -51.95
C VAL A 132 1.99 16.09 -53.20
N TYR A 133 1.33 15.11 -53.80
CA TYR A 133 1.70 14.55 -55.10
C TYR A 133 1.05 15.35 -56.22
#